data_AF-A0A9W6G2F4-F1
#
_entry.id   AF-A0A9W6G2F4-F1
#
_cell.length_a   1.000
_cell.length_b   1.000
_cell.length_c   1.000
_cell.angle_alpha   90.00
_cell.angle_beta   90.00
_cell.angle_gamma   90.00
#
_symmetry.space_group_name_H-M   'P 1'
#
loop_
_entity.id
_entity.type
_entity.pdbx_description
1 polymer ?
#
loop_
_entity_poly.entity_id
_entity_poly.type
_entity_poly.pdbx_seq_one_letter_code
_entity_poly.pdbx_strand_id
1 'polypeptide(L)'
;MLSVLKLFLLPVGGGIPSGVLLAHAKGLAWPVTTLLYLVSDVILAFAFEPILRLITTVCGKVPFLARVSAALKSATARSTSHFAGTGAGPIALIMIAFGVDPMTGRASALASGHGFVAGWGFAIAGDMLYFTVIAITTLHLNSYIRDPNTTMVIVLIAMFGIPPLVRRIRIRRLLYQRT
;
A
#
# COMPACT_ATOMS: atom_id res chain seq x y z
N MET A 1 17.83 12.93 9.68
CA MET A 1 16.36 12.83 9.73
C MET A 1 15.71 13.34 8.45
N LEU A 2 15.95 14.58 8.01
CA LEU A 2 15.31 15.14 6.79
C LEU A 2 15.52 14.31 5.51
N SER A 3 16.73 13.78 5.27
CA SER A 3 17.01 12.93 4.10
C SER A 3 16.22 11.61 4.11
N VAL A 4 15.97 11.05 5.29
CA VAL A 4 15.19 9.81 5.47
C VAL A 4 13.72 10.10 5.18
N LEU A 5 13.20 11.21 5.71
CA LEU A 5 11.84 11.67 5.43
C LEU A 5 11.63 11.92 3.92
N LYS A 6 12.60 12.55 3.24
CA LYS A 6 12.53 12.76 1.78
C LYS A 6 12.42 11.44 1.01
N LEU A 7 13.14 10.39 1.42
CA LEU A 7 13.05 9.07 0.79
C LEU A 7 11.68 8.42 0.99
N PHE A 8 11.09 8.59 2.17
CA PHE A 8 9.73 8.10 2.45
C PHE A 8 8.64 8.90 1.74
N LEU A 9 8.88 10.19 1.46
CA LEU A 9 7.95 11.03 0.68
C LEU A 9 8.01 10.77 -0.83
N LEU A 10 9.03 10.07 -1.34
CA LEU A 10 9.15 9.75 -2.76
C LEU A 10 8.27 8.55 -3.11
N PRO A 11 7.25 8.71 -3.98
CA PRO A 11 6.34 7.63 -4.38
C PRO A 11 6.97 6.71 -5.44
N VAL A 12 8.24 6.36 -5.26
CA VAL A 12 8.97 5.44 -6.15
C VAL A 12 9.39 4.26 -5.28
N GLY A 13 8.98 3.05 -5.66
CA GLY A 13 8.94 1.83 -4.80
C GLY A 13 10.22 1.43 -4.04
N GLY A 14 11.35 2.11 -4.24
CA GLY A 14 12.55 1.97 -3.42
C GLY A 14 12.59 2.82 -2.14
N GLY A 15 11.60 3.69 -1.89
CA GLY A 15 11.60 4.63 -0.75
C GLY A 15 11.71 3.95 0.61
N ILE A 16 11.04 2.81 0.81
CA ILE A 16 11.06 2.08 2.09
C ILE A 16 12.43 1.41 2.34
N PRO A 17 12.96 0.53 1.46
CA PRO A 17 14.25 -0.11 1.72
C PRO A 17 15.39 0.91 1.85
N SER A 18 15.43 1.91 0.97
CA SER A 18 16.47 2.95 0.99
C SER A 18 16.37 3.85 2.23
N GLY A 19 15.16 4.26 2.63
CA GLY A 19 14.94 5.06 3.83
C GLY A 19 15.31 4.30 5.11
N VAL A 20 14.97 3.01 5.19
CA VAL A 20 15.32 2.13 6.33
C VAL A 20 16.82 1.90 6.42
N LEU A 21 17.50 1.60 5.31
CA LEU A 21 18.96 1.42 5.28
C LEU A 21 19.69 2.71 5.63
N LEU A 22 19.22 3.87 5.13
CA LEU A 22 19.79 5.17 5.48
C LEU A 22 19.56 5.52 6.96
N ALA A 23 18.40 5.19 7.51
CA ALA A 23 18.10 5.42 8.91
C ALA A 23 19.01 4.57 9.82
N HIS A 24 19.18 3.31 9.48
CA HIS A 24 20.09 2.39 10.16
C HIS A 24 21.55 2.87 10.08
N ALA A 25 22.02 3.29 8.91
CA ALA A 25 23.36 3.84 8.74
C ALA A 25 23.60 5.12 9.56
N LYS A 26 22.55 5.91 9.81
CA LYS A 26 22.59 7.10 10.68
C LYS A 26 22.36 6.81 12.16
N GLY A 27 22.26 5.53 12.55
CA GLY A 27 22.04 5.12 13.94
C GLY A 27 20.67 5.52 14.49
N LEU A 28 19.67 5.77 13.63
CA LEU A 28 18.33 6.10 14.08
C LEU A 28 17.64 4.86 14.66
N ALA A 29 17.09 5.01 15.87
CA ALA A 29 16.33 3.96 16.51
C ALA A 29 15.08 3.60 15.69
N TRP A 30 14.69 2.34 15.71
CA TRP A 30 13.55 1.81 14.95
C TRP A 30 12.24 2.59 15.17
N PRO A 31 11.84 2.96 16.41
CA PRO A 31 10.62 3.74 16.64
C PRO A 31 10.64 5.12 15.96
N VAL A 32 11.82 5.75 15.84
CA VAL A 32 11.98 7.05 15.20
C VAL A 32 11.79 6.93 13.70
N THR A 33 12.33 5.87 13.08
CA THR A 33 12.15 5.58 11.66
C THR A 33 10.69 5.29 11.32
N THR A 34 10.01 4.49 12.17
CA THR A 34 8.58 4.21 12.03
C THR A 34 7.74 5.48 12.17
N LEU A 35 8.07 6.36 13.12
CA LEU A 35 7.37 7.64 13.28
C LEU A 35 7.59 8.55 12.06
N LEU A 36 8.80 8.61 11.51
CA LEU A 36 9.07 9.37 10.29
C LEU A 36 8.27 8.85 9.09
N TYR A 37 8.11 7.53 8.99
CA TYR A 37 7.30 6.90 7.96
C TYR A 37 5.81 7.22 8.15
N LEU A 38 5.28 7.10 9.37
CA LEU A 38 3.91 7.47 9.71
C LEU A 38 3.60 8.95 9.40
N VAL A 39 4.52 9.86 9.72
CA VAL A 39 4.37 11.29 9.39
C VAL A 39 4.35 11.51 7.89
N SER A 40 5.17 10.76 7.13
CA SER A 40 5.16 10.79 5.66
C SER A 40 3.77 10.42 5.12
N ASP A 41 3.18 9.33 5.62
CA ASP A 41 1.85 8.87 5.21
C ASP A 41 0.75 9.87 5.53
N VAL A 42 0.83 10.53 6.69
CA VAL A 42 -0.11 11.59 7.06
C VAL A 42 0.01 12.78 6.11
N ILE A 43 1.23 13.22 5.79
CA ILE A 43 1.47 14.30 4.81
C ILE A 43 0.88 13.90 3.44
N LEU A 44 1.12 12.66 3.02
CA LEU A 44 0.61 12.11 1.77
C LEU A 44 -0.93 12.10 1.77
N ALA A 45 -1.55 11.71 2.89
CA ALA A 45 -3.01 11.71 3.05
C ALA A 45 -3.62 13.10 2.80
N PHE A 46 -3.03 14.15 3.38
CA PHE A 46 -3.48 15.52 3.18
C PHE A 46 -3.19 16.05 1.77
N ALA A 47 -2.09 15.63 1.15
CA ALA A 47 -1.74 16.04 -0.21
C ALA A 47 -2.64 15.38 -1.28
N PHE A 48 -2.98 14.10 -1.10
CA PHE A 48 -3.71 13.32 -2.11
C PHE A 48 -5.23 13.35 -1.95
N GLU A 49 -5.77 13.53 -0.76
CA GLU A 49 -7.22 13.69 -0.57
C GLU A 49 -7.85 14.76 -1.48
N PRO A 50 -7.33 16.00 -1.61
CA PRO A 50 -7.92 17.00 -2.50
C PRO A 50 -7.88 16.56 -3.97
N ILE A 51 -6.81 15.89 -4.39
CA ILE A 51 -6.66 15.35 -5.74
C ILE A 51 -7.71 14.25 -6.00
N LEU A 52 -7.85 13.30 -5.07
CA LEU A 52 -8.85 12.24 -5.15
C LEU A 52 -10.27 12.81 -5.19
N ARG A 53 -10.58 13.80 -4.36
CA ARG A 53 -11.88 14.50 -4.38
C ARG A 53 -12.11 15.21 -5.71
N LEU A 54 -11.11 15.91 -6.23
CA LEU A 54 -11.20 16.57 -7.53
C LEU A 54 -11.50 15.55 -8.64
N ILE A 55 -10.76 14.43 -8.68
CA ILE A 55 -10.99 13.35 -9.64
C ILE A 55 -12.40 12.79 -9.51
N THR A 56 -12.87 12.46 -8.31
CA THR A 56 -14.23 11.94 -8.12
C THR A 56 -15.31 12.94 -8.56
N THR A 57 -15.07 14.24 -8.34
CA THR A 57 -16.01 15.30 -8.74
C THR A 57 -16.03 15.47 -10.26
N VAL A 58 -14.87 15.46 -10.92
CA VAL A 58 -14.75 15.59 -12.39
C VAL A 58 -15.29 14.34 -13.08
N CYS A 59 -14.88 13.15 -12.63
CA CYS A 59 -15.37 11.88 -13.17
C CYS A 59 -16.88 11.68 -12.94
N GLY A 60 -17.43 12.23 -11.84
CA GLY A 60 -18.87 12.21 -11.57
C GLY A 60 -19.69 13.08 -12.52
N LYS A 61 -19.09 14.12 -13.11
CA LYS A 61 -19.76 14.99 -14.10
C LYS A 61 -19.85 14.36 -15.49
N VAL A 62 -19.02 13.36 -15.80
CA VAL A 62 -19.03 12.71 -17.11
C VAL A 62 -19.87 11.42 -17.03
N PRO A 63 -21.02 11.33 -17.74
CA PRO A 63 -21.96 10.21 -17.62
C PRO A 63 -21.37 8.84 -17.97
N PHE A 64 -20.32 8.81 -18.81
CA PHE A 64 -19.59 7.60 -19.16
C PHE A 64 -18.69 7.13 -18.01
N LEU A 65 -17.87 8.03 -17.43
CA LEU A 65 -16.99 7.69 -16.32
C LEU A 65 -17.78 7.38 -15.04
N ALA A 66 -18.91 8.05 -14.81
CA ALA A 66 -19.82 7.73 -13.71
C ALA A 66 -20.35 6.28 -13.82
N ARG A 67 -20.71 5.85 -15.04
CA ARG A 67 -21.13 4.45 -15.30
C ARG A 67 -19.99 3.45 -15.10
N VAL A 68 -18.79 3.77 -15.55
CA VAL A 68 -17.59 2.93 -15.32
C VAL A 68 -17.26 2.83 -13.83
N SER A 69 -17.32 3.95 -13.10
CA SER A 69 -17.12 3.97 -11.65
C SER A 69 -18.19 3.15 -10.92
N ALA A 70 -19.46 3.26 -11.31
CA ALA A 70 -20.55 2.45 -10.75
C ALA A 70 -20.38 0.95 -11.07
N ALA A 71 -19.94 0.62 -12.29
CA ALA A 71 -19.63 -0.75 -12.69
C ALA A 71 -18.44 -1.32 -11.89
N LEU A 72 -17.40 -0.52 -11.66
CA LEU A 72 -16.27 -0.90 -10.80
C LEU A 72 -16.72 -1.07 -9.34
N LYS A 73 -17.46 -0.12 -8.77
CA LYS A 73 -17.99 -0.22 -7.40
C LYS A 73 -18.86 -1.45 -7.21
N SER A 74 -19.74 -1.76 -8.17
CA SER A 74 -20.59 -2.96 -8.13
C SER A 74 -19.80 -4.27 -8.37
N ALA A 75 -18.74 -4.24 -9.17
CA ALA A 75 -17.82 -5.38 -9.31
C ALA A 75 -17.03 -5.61 -8.02
N THR A 76 -16.48 -4.55 -7.41
CA THR A 76 -15.80 -4.60 -6.12
C THR A 76 -16.74 -5.09 -5.03
N ALA A 77 -17.96 -4.56 -4.93
CA ALA A 77 -18.98 -5.01 -3.98
C ALA A 77 -19.32 -6.51 -4.13
N ARG A 78 -19.37 -7.02 -5.36
CA ARG A 78 -19.56 -8.45 -5.65
C ARG A 78 -18.33 -9.30 -5.32
N SER A 79 -17.12 -8.76 -5.43
CA SER A 79 -15.90 -9.46 -5.02
C SER A 79 -15.69 -9.45 -3.51
N THR A 80 -16.20 -8.42 -2.82
CA THR A 80 -16.13 -8.30 -1.35
C THR A 80 -17.31 -8.96 -0.63
N SER A 81 -18.36 -9.39 -1.32
CA SER A 81 -19.49 -10.10 -0.69
C SER A 81 -19.09 -11.41 -0.02
N HIS A 82 -17.99 -12.05 -0.49
CA HIS A 82 -17.38 -13.20 0.17
C HIS A 82 -16.57 -12.83 1.44
N PHE A 83 -16.29 -11.55 1.69
CA PHE A 83 -15.41 -11.08 2.77
C PHE A 83 -16.12 -10.36 3.93
N ALA A 84 -17.32 -9.79 3.73
CA ALA A 84 -18.25 -9.36 4.80
C ALA A 84 -19.52 -8.73 4.19
N GLY A 85 -20.67 -8.93 4.85
CA GLY A 85 -21.93 -8.26 4.50
C GLY A 85 -21.86 -6.73 4.67
N THR A 86 -22.61 -6.00 3.83
CA THR A 86 -22.84 -4.54 3.85
C THR A 86 -21.65 -3.69 4.31
N GLY A 87 -20.73 -3.44 3.38
CA GLY A 87 -19.54 -2.60 3.58
C GLY A 87 -18.30 -3.44 3.87
N ALA A 88 -17.22 -3.24 3.12
CA ALA A 88 -15.96 -3.88 3.44
C ALA A 88 -15.55 -3.46 4.86
N GLY A 89 -15.51 -4.42 5.79
CA GLY A 89 -15.17 -4.14 7.18
C GLY A 89 -13.76 -3.53 7.32
N PRO A 90 -13.44 -2.87 8.45
CA PRO A 90 -12.15 -2.23 8.70
C PRO A 90 -10.94 -3.10 8.35
N ILE A 91 -10.98 -4.38 8.72
CA ILE A 91 -9.90 -5.34 8.47
C ILE A 91 -9.71 -5.59 6.97
N ALA A 92 -10.80 -5.73 6.21
CA ALA A 92 -10.72 -5.94 4.77
C ALA A 92 -10.09 -4.73 4.06
N LEU A 93 -10.42 -3.51 4.51
CA LEU A 93 -9.84 -2.27 3.97
C LEU A 93 -8.35 -2.13 4.30
N ILE A 94 -7.95 -2.49 5.52
CA ILE A 94 -6.53 -2.57 5.92
C ILE A 94 -5.78 -3.57 5.03
N MET A 95 -6.35 -4.75 4.79
CA MET A 95 -5.72 -5.78 3.95
C MET A 95 -5.61 -5.37 2.48
N ILE A 96 -6.57 -4.60 1.96
CA ILE A 96 -6.48 -4.02 0.60
C ILE A 96 -5.33 -3.02 0.53
N ALA A 97 -5.22 -2.13 1.52
CA ALA A 97 -4.14 -1.14 1.57
C ALA A 97 -2.76 -1.80 1.71
N PHE A 98 -2.66 -2.80 2.59
CA PHE A 98 -1.45 -3.61 2.79
C PHE A 98 -1.01 -4.36 1.52
N GLY A 99 -1.96 -4.93 0.79
CA GLY A 99 -1.67 -5.78 -0.35
C GLY A 99 -1.45 -5.04 -1.67
N VAL A 100 -1.96 -3.82 -1.80
CA VAL A 100 -1.88 -3.03 -3.04
C VAL A 100 -1.11 -1.75 -2.80
N ASP A 101 -1.73 -0.77 -2.14
CA ASP A 101 -1.16 0.51 -1.75
C ASP A 101 -2.20 1.32 -0.92
N PRO A 102 -1.76 2.31 -0.13
CA PRO A 102 -2.65 3.15 0.68
C PRO A 102 -3.67 3.96 -0.13
N MET A 103 -3.38 4.36 -1.38
CA MET A 103 -4.34 5.09 -2.22
C MET A 103 -5.50 4.19 -2.65
N THR A 104 -5.21 2.95 -3.04
CA THR A 104 -6.22 1.93 -3.36
C THR A 104 -7.04 1.58 -2.12
N GLY A 105 -6.39 1.50 -0.94
CA GLY A 105 -7.06 1.35 0.35
C GLY A 105 -8.05 2.48 0.63
N ARG A 106 -7.60 3.73 0.49
CA ARG A 106 -8.43 4.93 0.67
C ARG A 106 -9.60 5.00 -0.30
N ALA A 107 -9.37 4.70 -1.58
CA ALA A 107 -10.40 4.67 -2.61
C ALA A 107 -11.46 3.59 -2.33
N SER A 108 -11.03 2.43 -1.84
CA SER A 108 -11.93 1.34 -1.44
C SER A 108 -12.75 1.70 -0.20
N ALA A 109 -12.16 2.43 0.75
CA ALA A 109 -12.86 2.94 1.93
C ALA A 109 -13.92 3.99 1.54
N LEU A 110 -13.59 4.92 0.63
CA LEU A 110 -14.57 5.86 0.03
C LEU A 110 -15.71 5.13 -0.65
N ALA A 111 -15.41 4.12 -1.46
CA ALA A 111 -16.42 3.31 -2.16
C ALA A 111 -17.33 2.55 -1.17
N SER A 112 -16.80 2.19 0.00
CA SER A 112 -17.53 1.52 1.08
C SER A 112 -18.25 2.49 2.03
N GLY A 113 -18.26 3.80 1.73
CA GLY A 113 -18.98 4.81 2.52
C GLY A 113 -18.24 5.33 3.75
N HIS A 114 -16.96 5.00 3.94
CA HIS A 114 -16.19 5.48 5.08
C HIS A 114 -15.69 6.92 4.85
N GLY A 115 -15.85 7.75 5.88
CA GLY A 115 -15.41 9.14 5.89
C GLY A 115 -13.89 9.30 5.79
N PHE A 116 -13.44 10.56 5.73
CA PHE A 116 -12.02 10.91 5.58
C PHE A 116 -11.12 10.23 6.63
N VAL A 117 -11.43 10.42 7.91
CA VAL A 117 -10.59 9.95 9.04
C VAL A 117 -10.52 8.42 9.08
N ALA A 118 -11.67 7.74 9.02
CA ALA A 118 -11.71 6.28 9.05
C ALA A 118 -11.04 5.68 7.81
N GLY A 119 -11.30 6.24 6.62
CA GLY A 119 -10.73 5.72 5.37
C GLY A 119 -9.22 5.86 5.29
N TRP A 120 -8.66 7.00 5.72
CA TRP A 120 -7.20 7.15 5.82
C TRP A 120 -6.62 6.36 6.99
N GLY A 121 -7.33 6.24 8.11
CA GLY A 121 -6.92 5.38 9.23
C GLY A 121 -6.68 3.93 8.80
N PHE A 122 -7.60 3.35 8.01
CA PHE A 122 -7.43 1.99 7.48
C PHE A 122 -6.31 1.90 6.44
N ALA A 123 -6.19 2.90 5.57
CA ALA A 123 -5.13 2.95 4.56
C ALA A 123 -3.73 3.00 5.19
N ILE A 124 -3.54 3.91 6.14
CA ILE A 124 -2.29 4.09 6.88
C ILE A 124 -1.98 2.84 7.70
N ALA A 125 -2.97 2.24 8.37
CA ALA A 125 -2.76 1.01 9.11
C ALA A 125 -2.27 -0.14 8.21
N GLY A 126 -2.81 -0.28 7.01
CA GLY A 126 -2.34 -1.27 6.03
C GLY A 126 -0.92 -0.97 5.54
N ASP A 127 -0.61 0.30 5.28
CA ASP A 127 0.73 0.68 4.81
C ASP A 127 1.80 0.54 5.89
N MET A 128 1.48 0.82 7.16
CA MET A 128 2.37 0.57 8.30
C MET A 128 2.71 -0.94 8.44
N LEU A 129 1.75 -1.82 8.18
CA LEU A 129 2.01 -3.27 8.16
C LEU A 129 2.97 -3.63 7.02
N TYR A 130 2.76 -3.04 5.84
CA TYR A 130 3.61 -3.27 4.67
C TYR A 130 5.04 -2.79 4.94
N PHE A 131 5.18 -1.56 5.43
CA PHE A 131 6.44 -0.98 5.88
C PHE A 131 7.15 -1.88 6.88
N THR A 132 6.45 -2.37 7.90
CA THR A 132 7.04 -3.20 8.96
C THR A 132 7.64 -4.49 8.37
N VAL A 133 6.90 -5.18 7.50
CA VAL A 133 7.39 -6.40 6.84
C VAL A 133 8.64 -6.09 6.01
N ILE A 134 8.59 -5.06 5.15
CA ILE A 134 9.72 -4.71 4.29
C ILE A 134 10.92 -4.24 5.12
N ALA A 135 10.72 -3.45 6.17
CA ALA A 135 11.80 -2.96 7.02
C ALA A 135 12.53 -4.10 7.74
N ILE A 136 11.78 -5.04 8.33
CA ILE A 136 12.36 -6.22 9.00
C ILE A 136 13.12 -7.07 7.98
N THR A 137 12.50 -7.39 6.84
CA THR A 137 13.16 -8.19 5.79
C THR A 137 14.42 -7.50 5.26
N THR A 138 14.38 -6.19 5.05
CA THR A 138 15.51 -5.41 4.54
C THR A 138 16.68 -5.40 5.53
N LEU A 139 16.42 -5.14 6.81
CA LEU A 139 17.45 -5.12 7.85
C LEU A 139 18.05 -6.51 8.06
N HIS A 140 17.21 -7.54 8.08
CA HIS A 140 17.66 -8.92 8.23
C HIS A 140 18.51 -9.36 7.03
N LEU A 141 18.08 -9.06 5.80
CA LEU A 141 18.83 -9.39 4.59
C LEU A 141 20.16 -8.62 4.52
N ASN A 142 20.16 -7.33 4.89
CA ASN A 142 21.37 -6.53 4.94
C ASN A 142 22.39 -7.06 5.97
N SER A 143 21.93 -7.67 7.06
CA SER A 143 22.83 -8.29 8.05
C SER A 143 23.62 -9.48 7.47
N TYR A 144 23.04 -10.18 6.48
CA TYR A 144 23.66 -11.32 5.80
C TYR A 144 24.57 -10.86 4.66
N ILE A 145 24.08 -9.99 3.78
CA ILE A 145 24.79 -9.54 2.57
C ILE A 145 25.89 -8.53 2.92
N ARG A 146 25.69 -7.72 3.97
CA ARG A 146 26.57 -6.63 4.42
C ARG A 146 26.86 -5.55 3.36
N ASP A 147 26.14 -5.55 2.25
CA ASP A 147 26.13 -4.50 1.24
C ASP A 147 24.72 -3.90 1.08
N PRO A 148 24.52 -2.63 1.47
CA PRO A 148 23.23 -1.94 1.36
C PRO A 148 22.73 -1.80 -0.09
N ASN A 149 23.63 -1.61 -1.06
CA ASN A 149 23.25 -1.41 -2.45
C ASN A 149 22.69 -2.69 -3.06
N THR A 150 23.40 -3.79 -2.87
CA THR A 150 22.96 -5.12 -3.33
C THR A 150 21.68 -5.55 -2.62
N THR A 151 21.56 -5.29 -1.31
CA THR A 151 20.34 -5.61 -0.55
C THR A 151 19.14 -4.83 -1.08
N MET A 152 19.30 -3.53 -1.36
CA MET A 152 18.22 -2.71 -1.93
C MET A 152 17.74 -3.27 -3.27
N VAL A 153 18.66 -3.62 -4.17
CA VAL A 153 18.31 -4.18 -5.48
C VAL A 153 17.57 -5.50 -5.34
N ILE A 154 18.01 -6.38 -4.44
CA ILE A 154 17.33 -7.67 -4.20
C ILE A 154 15.92 -7.46 -3.66
N VAL A 155 15.74 -6.58 -2.67
CA VAL A 155 14.42 -6.29 -2.10
C VAL A 155 13.50 -5.67 -3.15
N LEU A 156 14.01 -4.76 -3.99
CA LEU A 156 13.26 -4.19 -5.11
C LEU A 156 12.81 -5.27 -6.11
N ILE A 157 13.72 -6.13 -6.56
CA ILE A 157 13.40 -7.24 -7.46
C ILE A 157 12.36 -8.16 -6.82
N ALA A 158 12.48 -8.45 -5.53
CA ALA A 158 11.51 -9.25 -4.79
C ALA A 158 10.12 -8.59 -4.74
N MET A 159 10.03 -7.28 -4.43
CA MET A 159 8.77 -6.53 -4.39
C MET A 159 8.03 -6.57 -5.72
N PHE A 160 8.73 -6.43 -6.85
CA PHE A 160 8.11 -6.48 -8.18
C PHE A 160 7.91 -7.91 -8.70
N GLY A 161 8.78 -8.85 -8.33
CA GLY A 161 8.82 -10.20 -8.89
C GLY A 161 7.96 -11.21 -8.14
N ILE A 162 7.84 -11.12 -6.81
CA ILE A 162 7.09 -12.08 -6.00
C ILE A 162 5.58 -12.05 -6.30
N PRO A 163 4.89 -10.88 -6.34
CA PRO A 163 3.44 -10.86 -6.59
C PRO A 163 3.00 -11.54 -7.91
N PRO A 164 3.62 -11.26 -9.08
CA PRO A 164 3.24 -11.94 -10.32
C PRO A 164 3.61 -13.43 -10.30
N LEU A 165 4.69 -13.81 -9.63
CA LEU A 165 5.10 -15.22 -9.50
C LEU A 165 4.08 -16.02 -8.68
N VAL A 166 3.69 -15.51 -7.52
CA VAL A 166 2.66 -16.12 -6.67
C VAL A 166 1.33 -16.22 -7.42
N ARG A 167 0.95 -15.17 -8.15
CA ARG A 167 -0.27 -15.17 -8.98
C ARG A 167 -0.22 -16.27 -10.06
N ARG A 168 0.92 -16.44 -10.75
CA ARG A 168 1.11 -17.51 -11.75
C ARG A 168 0.99 -18.91 -11.13
N ILE A 169 1.59 -19.12 -9.96
CA ILE A 169 1.53 -20.42 -9.25
C ILE A 169 0.09 -20.73 -8.82
N ARG A 170 -0.62 -19.75 -8.26
CA ARG A 170 -2.02 -19.93 -7.83
C ARG A 170 -2.94 -20.27 -8.99
N ILE A 171 -2.79 -19.59 -10.14
CA ILE A 171 -3.58 -19.87 -11.34
C ILE A 171 -3.32 -21.29 -11.85
N ARG A 172 -2.05 -21.72 -11.90
CA ARG A 172 -1.71 -23.11 -12.30
C ARG A 172 -2.32 -24.15 -11.35
N ARG A 173 -2.32 -23.88 -10.04
CA ARG A 173 -2.89 -24.78 -9.03
C ARG A 173 -4.42 -24.90 -9.14
N LEU A 174 -5.11 -23.80 -9.44
CA LEU A 174 -6.56 -23.80 -9.68
C LEU A 174 -6.96 -24.52 -10.97
N LEU A 175 -6.13 -24.45 -12.01
CA LEU A 175 -6.33 -25.21 -13.25
C LEU A 175 -6.16 -26.72 -13.02
N TYR A 176 -5.18 -27.13 -12.21
CA TYR A 176 -4.93 -28.53 -11.87
C TYR A 176 -6.04 -29.18 -11.03
N GLN A 177 -6.78 -28.40 -10.23
CA GLN A 177 -7.92 -28.89 -9.44
C GLN A 177 -9.24 -29.01 -10.23
N ARG A 178 -9.28 -28.56 -11.50
CA ARG A 178 -10.46 -28.62 -12.36
C ARG A 178 -10.42 -29.74 -13.42
N THR A 179 -9.31 -30.46 -13.50
CA THR A 179 -9.12 -31.69 -14.30
C THR A 179 -9.14 -32.89 -13.38
#